data_AF-A0A4R5KDM8-F1
#
_entry.id   AF-A0A4R5KDM8-F1
#
_cell.length_a   1.000
_cell.length_b   1.000
_cell.length_c   1.000
_cell.angle_alpha   90.00
_cell.angle_beta   90.00
_cell.angle_gamma   90.00
#
_symmetry.space_group_name_H-M   'P 1'
#
loop_
_entity.id
_entity.type
_entity.pdbx_description
1 polymer ?
#
loop_
_entity_poly.entity_id
_entity_poly.type
_entity_poly.pdbx_seq_one_letter_code
_entity_poly.pdbx_strand_id
1 'polypeptide(L)' 'MKIQFENKEIPVTFLSSDHKIIPRVLYALQARNRVERRNPLYDPEQLERIEVIGTEVYLYAKSGGDSSKVYLSLHG' A
#
# COMPACT_ATOMS: atom_id res chain seq x y z
N MET A 1 8.01 -6.28 -8.27
CA MET A 1 7.08 -5.61 -9.21
C MET A 1 6.94 -4.14 -8.77
N LYS A 2 6.37 -3.26 -9.58
CA LYS A 2 5.97 -1.91 -9.14
C LYS A 2 4.53 -1.64 -9.55
N ILE A 3 3.83 -0.83 -8.77
CA ILE A 3 2.50 -0.30 -9.15
C ILE A 3 2.56 1.22 -9.16
N GLN A 4 1.83 1.84 -10.09
CA GLN A 4 1.63 3.28 -10.09
C GLN A 4 0.54 3.62 -9.06
N PHE A 5 0.89 4.42 -8.05
CA PHE A 5 -0.06 4.97 -7.10
C PHE A 5 0.05 6.49 -7.13
N GLU A 6 -1.02 7.16 -7.59
CA GLU A 6 -1.02 8.59 -7.89
C GLU A 6 0.14 8.95 -8.86
N ASN A 7 1.07 9.79 -8.42
CA ASN A 7 2.24 10.27 -9.16
C ASN A 7 3.53 9.46 -8.87
N LYS A 8 3.47 8.38 -8.08
CA LYS A 8 4.67 7.63 -7.65
C LYS A 8 4.60 6.14 -8.01
N GLU A 9 5.74 5.60 -8.43
CA GLU A 9 5.92 4.16 -8.53
C GLU A 9 6.26 3.56 -7.17
N ILE A 10 5.42 2.65 -6.69
CA ILE A 10 5.64 1.96 -5.41
C ILE A 10 6.09 0.53 -5.68
N PRO A 11 7.23 0.08 -5.13
CA PRO A 11 7.63 -1.31 -5.23
C PRO A 11 6.66 -2.21 -4.47
N VAL A 12 6.31 -3.33 -5.10
CA VAL A 12 5.40 -4.32 -4.54
C VAL A 12 6.01 -5.71 -4.63
N THR A 13 5.97 -6.39 -3.49
CA THR A 13 6.36 -7.79 -3.34
C THR A 13 5.11 -8.64 -3.18
N PHE A 14 4.96 -9.63 -4.06
CA PHE A 14 3.87 -10.61 -3.98
C PHE A 14 4.44 -11.93 -3.48
N LEU A 15 3.99 -12.32 -2.30
CA LEU A 15 4.09 -13.67 -1.74
C LEU A 15 2.69 -14.31 -1.82
N SER A 16 2.08 -14.23 -3.00
CA SER A 16 0.76 -14.77 -3.32
C SER A 16 0.71 -15.11 -4.79
N SER A 17 0.07 -16.23 -5.12
CA SER A 17 -0.23 -16.62 -6.51
C SER A 17 -1.48 -15.93 -7.06
N ASP A 18 -2.28 -15.27 -6.20
CA ASP A 18 -3.48 -14.56 -6.64
C ASP A 18 -3.18 -13.10 -7.01
N HIS A 19 -2.85 -12.90 -8.29
CA HIS A 19 -2.59 -11.56 -8.82
C HIS A 19 -3.85 -10.68 -8.92
N LYS A 20 -5.06 -11.23 -8.72
CA LYS A 20 -6.31 -10.44 -8.71
C LYS A 20 -6.41 -9.50 -7.51
N ILE A 21 -5.49 -9.64 -6.56
CA ILE A 21 -5.35 -8.74 -5.42
C ILE A 21 -4.80 -7.36 -5.79
N ILE A 22 -4.06 -7.23 -6.89
CA ILE A 22 -3.39 -5.98 -7.29
C ILE A 22 -4.40 -4.83 -7.51
N PRO A 23 -5.46 -4.99 -8.31
CA PRO A 23 -6.45 -3.93 -8.47
C PRO A 23 -7.16 -3.58 -7.15
N ARG A 24 -7.36 -4.57 -6.26
CA ARG A 24 -8.00 -4.35 -4.95
C ARG A 24 -7.12 -3.54 -4.01
N VAL A 25 -5.82 -3.83 -3.99
CA VAL A 25 -4.82 -3.06 -3.25
C VAL A 25 -4.83 -1.60 -3.70
N LEU A 26 -4.80 -1.35 -5.01
CA LEU A 26 -4.84 0.00 -5.56
C LEU A 26 -6.12 0.74 -5.17
N TYR A 27 -7.28 0.09 -5.30
CA TYR A 27 -8.56 0.68 -4.91
C TYR A 27 -8.60 1.02 -3.41
N ALA A 28 -8.18 0.09 -2.55
CA ALA A 28 -8.14 0.29 -1.12
C ALA A 28 -7.17 1.41 -0.71
N LEU A 29 -6.01 1.50 -1.35
CA LEU A 29 -5.04 2.60 -1.15
C LEU A 29 -5.63 3.96 -1.54
N GLN A 30 -6.29 4.05 -2.70
CA GLN A 30 -6.93 5.28 -3.15
C GLN A 30 -8.09 5.69 -2.22
N ALA A 31 -8.91 4.73 -1.79
CA ALA A 31 -10.01 4.98 -0.86
C ALA A 31 -9.48 5.48 0.49
N ARG A 32 -8.44 4.86 1.03
CA ARG A 32 -7.81 5.26 2.30
C ARG A 32 -7.10 6.61 2.21
N ASN A 33 -6.38 6.88 1.11
CA ASN A 33 -5.77 8.19 0.90
C ASN A 33 -6.82 9.31 0.90
N ARG A 34 -7.97 9.10 0.26
CA ARG A 34 -9.06 10.09 0.24
C ARG A 34 -9.65 10.38 1.62
N VAL A 35 -9.79 9.36 2.46
CA VAL A 35 -10.39 9.47 3.79
C VAL A 35 -9.37 9.96 4.83
N GLU A 36 -8.14 9.47 4.75
CA GLU A 36 -7.08 9.64 5.74
C GLU A 36 -5.89 10.42 5.15
N ARG A 37 -6.16 11.55 4.48
CA ARG A 37 -5.14 12.40 3.83
C ARG A 37 -3.96 12.84 4.72
N ARG A 38 -4.08 12.70 6.05
CA ARG A 38 -3.04 13.07 7.01
C ARG A 38 -2.22 11.88 7.51
N ASN A 39 -2.56 10.66 7.11
CA ASN A 39 -1.83 9.47 7.53
C ASN A 39 -0.67 9.22 6.55
N PRO A 40 0.60 9.32 7.00
CA PRO A 40 1.76 9.13 6.14
C PRO A 40 1.80 7.75 5.49
N LEU A 41 1.07 6.76 6.00
CA LEU A 41 0.98 5.42 5.40
C LEU A 41 0.18 5.38 4.09
N TYR A 42 -0.65 6.39 3.84
CA TYR A 42 -1.40 6.50 2.59
C TYR A 42 -0.93 7.66 1.73
N ASP A 43 0.03 8.44 2.21
CA ASP A 43 0.72 9.46 1.41
C ASP A 43 1.67 8.76 0.43
N PRO A 44 1.47 8.89 -0.90
CA PRO A 44 2.37 8.32 -1.89
C PRO A 44 3.83 8.68 -1.63
N GLU A 45 4.11 9.92 -1.22
CA GLU A 45 5.48 10.41 -1.04
C GLU A 45 6.21 9.69 0.11
N GLN A 46 5.48 9.30 1.15
CA GLN A 46 6.03 8.58 2.30
C GLN A 46 6.01 7.05 2.14
N LEU A 47 5.13 6.52 1.27
CA LEU A 47 5.02 5.09 1.03
C LEU A 47 6.30 4.55 0.35
N GLU A 48 6.94 3.57 0.98
CA GLU A 48 8.20 2.97 0.56
C GLU A 48 7.98 1.68 -0.22
N ARG A 49 7.12 0.79 0.28
CA ARG A 49 6.79 -0.48 -0.38
C ARG A 49 5.46 -1.05 0.09
N ILE A 50 4.94 -1.97 -0.70
CA ILE A 50 3.76 -2.77 -0.38
C ILE A 50 4.16 -4.24 -0.40
N GLU A 51 3.72 -5.01 0.60
CA GLU A 51 3.86 -6.45 0.62
C GLU A 51 2.48 -7.09 0.61
N VAL A 52 2.30 -8.07 -0.26
CA VAL A 52 1.06 -8.83 -0.36
C VAL A 52 1.37 -10.29 -0.07
N ILE A 53 0.81 -10.80 1.02
CA ILE A 53 1.10 -12.15 1.54
C ILE A 53 -0.22 -12.91 1.60
N GLY A 54 -0.42 -13.89 0.70
CA GLY A 54 -1.72 -14.52 0.52
C GLY A 54 -2.82 -13.50 0.19
N THR A 55 -3.72 -13.25 1.15
CA THR A 55 -4.81 -12.25 1.06
C THR A 55 -4.54 -10.99 1.89
N GLU A 56 -3.43 -10.95 2.61
CA GLU A 56 -3.06 -9.85 3.50
C GLU A 56 -2.20 -8.83 2.77
N VAL A 57 -2.40 -7.55 3.08
CA VAL A 57 -1.65 -6.45 2.48
C VAL A 57 -1.03 -5.61 3.57
N TYR A 58 0.26 -5.34 3.44
CA TYR A 58 1.03 -4.51 4.36
C TYR A 58 1.64 -3.34 3.62
N LEU A 59 1.50 -2.16 4.22
CA LEU A 59 2.07 -0.91 3.76
C LEU A 59 3.26 -0.56 4.64
N TYR A 60 4.35 -0.16 3.99
CA TYR A 60 5.54 0.34 4.67
C TYR A 60 5.75 1.78 4.25
N ALA A 61 5.77 2.70 5.20
CA ALA A 61 6.01 4.11 4.95
C ALA A 61 7.10 4.65 5.85
N LYS A 62 7.84 5.63 5.34
CA LYS A 62 8.84 6.36 6.11
C LYS A 62 8.14 7.31 7.07
N SER A 63 8.38 7.17 8.36
CA SER A 63 7.89 8.12 9.36
C SER A 63 9.00 8.44 10.35
N GLY A 64 9.52 9.68 10.31
CA GLY A 64 10.44 10.17 11.34
C GLY A 64 11.78 9.45 11.47
N GLY A 65 12.21 8.66 10.48
CA GLY A 65 13.48 7.91 10.52
C GLY A 65 13.30 6.40 10.64
N ASP A 66 12.11 5.94 11.06
CA ASP A 66 11.75 4.52 11.13
C ASP A 66 10.70 4.15 10.07
N SER A 67 10.79 2.93 9.53
CA SER A 67 9.77 2.39 8.64
C SER A 67 8.56 1.91 9.45
N SER A 68 7.42 2.58 9.27
CA SER A 68 6.13 2.18 9.87
C SER A 68 5.46 1.13 9.01
N LYS A 69 4.98 0.04 9.62
CA LYS A 69 4.24 -1.04 8.95
C LYS A 69 2.77 -1.03 9.38
N VAL A 70 1.84 -1.04 8.43
CA VAL A 70 0.40 -1.15 8.72
C VAL A 70 -0.29 -2.16 7.81
N TYR A 71 -1.24 -2.88 8.38
CA TYR A 71 -2.13 -3.75 7.63
C TYR A 71 -3.19 -2.93 6.89
N LEU A 72 -3.29 -3.13 5.59
CA LEU A 72 -4.33 -2.60 4.73
C LEU A 72 -5.44 -3.65 4.58
N SER A 73 -6.56 -3.39 5.23
CA SER A 73 -7.77 -4.20 5.00
C SER A 73 -8.28 -3.98 3.58
N LEU A 74 -8.45 -5.06 2.84
CA LEU A 74 -9.08 -5.07 1.52
C LEU A 74 -10.60 -5.25 1.57
N HIS A 75 -11.18 -5.33 2.77
CA HIS A 75 -12.63 -5.38 2.96
C HIS A 75 -13.20 -3.97 2.99
N GLY A 76 -13.83 -3.59 1.89
CA GLY A 76 -14.57 -2.35 1.67
C GLY A 76 -15.48 -2.50 0.46
#